data_AF-A0A5F1ZWW1-F1
#
_entry.id   AF-A0A5F1ZWW1-F1
#
_cell.length_a   1.000
_cell.length_b   1.000
_cell.length_c   1.000
_cell.angle_alpha   90.00
_cell.angle_beta   90.00
_cell.angle_gamma   90.00
#
_symmetry.space_group_name_H-M   'P 1'
#
loop_
_entity.id
_entity.type
_entity.pdbx_description
1 polymer ?
#
loop_
_entity_poly.entity_id
_entity_poly.type
_entity_poly.pdbx_seq_one_letter_code
_entity_poly.pdbx_strand_id
1 'polypeptide(L)'
;MKIRFFYFIIFYCILFLSSCLGMTGEFGWAVLDESKLGSLEKKFGNVQEFTLTREKLVFPSDKTLVYLYKFSKMPNPEAEIYVSLSRFQVGFNEIEVKRKRPDTSTSSITGSFQELVPGKYLMKISYEGDVIDNVEFKVIEPEPQEEEKEQTADDIEKYTKAKKN
;
A
#
# COMPACT_ATOMS: atom_id res chain seq x y z
N MET A 1 33.12 18.39 39.92
CA MET A 1 32.39 18.94 38.75
C MET A 1 32.12 17.92 37.63
N LYS A 2 32.33 16.60 37.82
CA LYS A 2 32.08 15.57 36.79
C LYS A 2 30.72 14.86 36.93
N ILE A 3 30.21 14.76 38.15
CA ILE A 3 28.94 14.08 38.47
C ILE A 3 27.72 14.85 37.94
N ARG A 4 27.71 16.19 38.04
CA ARG A 4 26.61 17.03 37.51
C ARG A 4 26.50 16.98 35.98
N PHE A 5 27.61 16.76 35.27
CA PHE A 5 27.63 16.64 33.81
C PHE A 5 27.08 15.28 33.35
N PHE A 6 27.33 14.22 34.12
CA PHE A 6 26.84 12.87 33.84
C PHE A 6 25.31 12.77 33.94
N TYR A 7 24.70 13.42 34.94
CA TYR A 7 23.24 13.50 35.04
C TYR A 7 22.59 14.29 33.90
N PHE A 8 23.27 15.31 33.38
CA PHE A 8 22.77 16.11 32.26
C PHE A 8 22.73 15.30 30.95
N ILE A 9 23.73 14.43 30.74
CA ILE A 9 23.78 13.50 29.59
C ILE A 9 22.68 12.43 29.71
N ILE A 10 22.49 11.86 30.91
CA ILE A 10 21.43 10.86 31.15
C ILE A 10 20.03 11.46 30.92
N PHE A 11 19.80 12.70 31.36
CA PHE A 11 18.53 13.40 31.13
C PHE A 11 18.26 13.64 29.63
N TYR A 12 19.31 13.98 28.86
CA TYR A 12 19.20 14.12 27.40
C TYR A 12 18.95 12.78 26.69
N CYS A 13 19.54 11.69 27.17
CA CYS A 13 19.29 10.34 26.62
C CYS A 13 17.86 9.84 26.88
N ILE A 14 17.25 10.20 28.02
CA ILE A 14 15.87 9.80 28.34
C ILE A 14 14.87 10.55 27.44
N LEU A 15 15.14 11.82 27.10
CA LEU A 15 14.28 12.60 26.19
C LEU A 15 14.33 12.10 24.72
N PHE A 16 15.40 11.44 24.30
CA PHE A 16 15.51 10.87 22.95
C PHE A 16 14.82 9.49 22.79
N LEU A 17 14.42 8.84 23.89
CA LEU A 17 13.77 7.53 23.86
C LEU A 17 12.23 7.60 23.82
N SER A 18 11.64 8.81 23.82
CA SER A 18 10.18 8.97 23.98
C SER A 18 9.36 8.95 22.68
N SER A 19 9.97 8.84 21.49
CA SER A 19 9.24 8.82 20.22
C SER A 19 9.21 7.45 19.55
N CYS A 20 8.95 6.42 20.35
CA CYS A 20 8.39 5.16 19.86
C CYS A 20 7.04 4.99 20.57
N LEU A 21 6.03 5.76 20.13
CA LEU A 21 4.64 5.43 20.46
C LEU A 21 4.44 3.99 19.97
N GLY A 22 4.40 3.03 20.90
CA GLY A 22 4.35 1.59 20.63
C GLY A 22 3.03 1.10 20.03
N MET A 23 2.52 1.81 19.03
CA MET A 23 1.36 1.51 18.20
C MET A 23 1.80 1.30 16.75
N THR A 24 2.81 0.44 16.54
CA THR A 24 3.14 -0.05 15.19
C THR A 24 2.14 -1.14 14.79
N GLY A 25 1.66 -1.12 13.55
CA GLY A 25 0.60 -2.02 13.06
C GLY A 25 1.08 -3.08 12.08
N GLU A 26 0.22 -3.50 11.16
CA GLU A 26 0.56 -4.33 10.00
C GLU A 26 0.03 -3.67 8.73
N PHE A 27 0.83 -3.68 7.66
CA PHE A 27 0.41 -3.18 6.35
C PHE A 27 0.00 -4.36 5.47
N GLY A 28 -1.20 -4.27 4.92
CA GLY A 28 -1.77 -5.19 3.94
C GLY A 28 -1.96 -4.51 2.59
N TRP A 29 -1.75 -5.25 1.53
CA TRP A 29 -1.81 -4.74 0.16
C TRP A 29 -2.63 -5.63 -0.74
N ALA A 30 -3.35 -5.00 -1.67
CA ALA A 30 -4.01 -5.65 -2.79
C ALA A 30 -3.93 -4.75 -4.01
N VAL A 31 -3.89 -5.35 -5.20
CA VAL A 31 -3.82 -4.64 -6.47
C VAL A 31 -5.08 -4.95 -7.26
N LEU A 32 -5.84 -3.92 -7.61
CA LEU A 32 -7.08 -4.04 -8.37
C LEU A 32 -6.87 -3.59 -9.81
N ASP A 33 -7.32 -4.43 -10.75
CA ASP A 33 -7.35 -4.12 -12.17
C ASP A 33 -8.70 -3.53 -12.56
N GLU A 34 -8.79 -2.20 -12.61
CA GLU A 34 -10.03 -1.51 -12.94
C GLU A 34 -10.48 -1.69 -14.39
N SER A 35 -9.60 -2.16 -15.28
CA SER A 35 -9.96 -2.47 -16.67
C SER A 35 -10.85 -3.71 -16.78
N LYS A 36 -10.75 -4.63 -15.80
CA LYS A 36 -11.47 -5.91 -15.76
C LYS A 36 -12.76 -5.85 -14.94
N LEU A 37 -12.99 -4.76 -14.21
CA LEU A 37 -14.17 -4.56 -13.36
C LEU A 37 -15.26 -3.79 -14.12
N GLY A 38 -16.47 -4.38 -14.20
CA GLY A 38 -17.65 -3.70 -14.70
C GLY A 38 -18.04 -2.50 -13.82
N SER A 39 -18.83 -1.57 -14.37
CA SER A 39 -19.23 -0.33 -13.70
C SER A 39 -19.97 -0.53 -12.36
N LEU A 40 -20.59 -1.69 -12.16
CA LEU A 40 -21.23 -2.07 -10.90
C LEU A 40 -20.24 -2.68 -9.90
N GLU A 41 -19.32 -3.54 -10.34
CA GLU A 41 -18.33 -4.17 -9.46
C GLU A 41 -17.33 -3.15 -8.93
N LYS A 42 -17.03 -2.09 -9.70
CA LYS A 42 -16.27 -0.92 -9.23
C LYS A 42 -16.89 -0.26 -7.99
N LYS A 43 -18.22 -0.33 -7.81
CA LYS A 43 -18.93 0.26 -6.65
C LYS A 43 -18.97 -0.65 -5.43
N PHE A 44 -18.75 -1.95 -5.61
CA PHE A 44 -18.83 -2.98 -4.57
C PHE A 44 -17.52 -3.74 -4.38
N GLY A 45 -16.40 -3.20 -4.88
CA GLY A 45 -15.06 -3.80 -4.86
C GLY A 45 -14.54 -4.00 -3.44
N ASN A 46 -15.07 -5.00 -2.76
CA ASN A 46 -14.60 -5.46 -1.47
C ASN A 46 -13.41 -6.36 -1.76
N VAL A 47 -12.20 -5.82 -1.55
CA VAL A 47 -10.98 -6.62 -1.54
C VAL A 47 -11.12 -7.64 -0.41
N GLN A 48 -11.27 -8.91 -0.75
CA GLN A 48 -11.44 -9.99 0.23
C GLN A 48 -10.10 -10.46 0.80
N GLU A 49 -9.01 -10.27 0.06
CA GLU A 49 -7.69 -10.79 0.41
C GLU A 49 -6.62 -9.69 0.33
N PHE A 50 -5.85 -9.54 1.41
CA PHE A 50 -4.70 -8.66 1.50
C PHE A 50 -3.44 -9.48 1.78
N THR A 51 -2.35 -9.15 1.09
CA THR A 51 -1.04 -9.69 1.43
C THR A 51 -0.39 -8.80 2.48
N LEU A 52 -0.17 -9.35 3.69
CA LEU A 52 0.44 -8.62 4.80
C LEU A 52 1.97 -8.63 4.67
N THR A 53 2.56 -7.49 4.38
CA THR A 53 4.03 -7.35 4.28
C THR A 53 4.44 -5.88 4.31
N ARG A 54 5.67 -5.61 4.72
CA ARG A 54 6.32 -4.29 4.65
C ARG A 54 7.53 -4.27 3.72
N GLU A 55 7.92 -5.44 3.23
CA GLU A 55 9.20 -5.63 2.55
C GLU A 55 8.99 -5.84 1.06
N LYS A 56 9.97 -5.34 0.27
CA LYS A 56 10.05 -5.56 -1.18
C LYS A 56 8.78 -5.17 -1.94
N LEU A 57 8.12 -4.10 -1.50
CA LEU A 57 6.88 -3.61 -2.10
C LEU A 57 7.15 -2.91 -3.43
N VAL A 58 6.70 -3.54 -4.52
CA VAL A 58 6.75 -3.01 -5.88
C VAL A 58 5.39 -3.22 -6.52
N PHE A 59 4.79 -2.13 -7.00
CA PHE A 59 3.45 -2.14 -7.59
C PHE A 59 3.46 -1.55 -9.00
N PRO A 60 2.57 -2.00 -9.89
CA PRO A 60 2.45 -1.43 -11.23
C PRO A 60 1.65 -0.11 -11.22
N SER A 61 1.98 0.83 -12.12
CA SER A 61 1.35 2.16 -12.21
C SER A 61 -0.03 2.16 -12.85
N ASP A 62 -0.39 1.13 -13.62
CA ASP A 62 -1.66 1.00 -14.33
C ASP A 62 -2.78 0.33 -13.49
N LYS A 63 -2.50 0.02 -12.22
CA LYS A 63 -3.45 -0.63 -11.31
C LYS A 63 -3.76 0.25 -10.10
N THR A 64 -4.89 -0.04 -9.47
CA THR A 64 -5.29 0.61 -8.23
C THR A 64 -4.69 -0.13 -7.04
N LEU A 65 -3.86 0.56 -6.27
CA LEU A 65 -3.25 0.03 -5.07
C LEU A 65 -4.20 0.22 -3.89
N VAL A 66 -4.73 -0.88 -3.36
CA VAL A 66 -5.54 -0.88 -2.14
C VAL A 66 -4.66 -1.24 -0.96
N TYR A 67 -4.74 -0.46 0.09
CA TYR A 67 -4.03 -0.71 1.34
C TYR A 67 -5.00 -0.99 2.48
N LEU A 68 -4.51 -1.79 3.42
CA LEU A 68 -5.07 -2.01 4.73
C LEU A 68 -3.99 -1.73 5.75
N TYR A 69 -4.31 -1.00 6.81
CA TYR A 69 -3.45 -0.89 7.97
C TYR A 69 -4.19 -1.38 9.19
N LYS A 70 -3.67 -2.43 9.83
CA LYS A 70 -4.22 -3.02 11.04
C LYS A 70 -3.46 -2.50 12.24
N PHE A 71 -4.15 -1.86 13.18
CA PHE A 71 -3.53 -1.35 14.39
C PHE A 71 -3.17 -2.51 15.33
N SER A 72 -2.03 -2.43 16.02
CA SER A 72 -1.67 -3.40 17.06
C SER A 72 -2.55 -3.32 18.31
N LYS A 73 -3.23 -2.20 18.51
CA LYS A 73 -4.19 -1.96 19.60
C LYS A 73 -5.45 -1.34 19.00
N MET A 74 -6.60 -1.63 19.62
CA MET A 74 -7.87 -1.04 19.20
C MET A 74 -7.78 0.49 19.23
N PRO A 75 -7.94 1.18 18.09
CA PRO A 75 -7.95 2.64 18.06
C PRO A 75 -9.24 3.18 18.66
N ASN A 76 -9.19 4.40 19.21
CA ASN A 76 -10.40 5.13 19.59
C ASN A 76 -11.21 5.45 18.32
N PRO A 77 -12.52 5.13 18.24
CA PRO A 77 -13.35 5.40 17.07
C PRO A 77 -13.40 6.89 16.67
N GLU A 78 -13.25 7.78 17.64
CA GLU A 78 -13.29 9.23 17.43
C GLU A 78 -11.91 9.85 17.23
N ALA A 79 -10.85 9.04 17.25
CA ALA A 79 -9.48 9.54 17.09
C ALA A 79 -9.26 10.22 15.74
N GLU A 80 -8.37 11.21 15.75
CA GLU A 80 -7.89 11.82 14.51
C GLU A 80 -6.83 10.96 13.85
N ILE A 81 -7.25 10.15 12.87
CA ILE A 81 -6.37 9.27 12.11
C ILE A 81 -6.17 9.84 10.71
N TYR A 82 -4.93 9.99 10.29
CA TYR A 82 -4.57 10.45 8.95
C TYR A 82 -3.62 9.47 8.27
N VAL A 83 -3.81 9.31 6.96
CA VAL A 83 -2.84 8.66 6.08
C VAL A 83 -2.28 9.72 5.17
N SER A 84 -0.97 9.91 5.19
CA SER A 84 -0.28 10.76 4.22
C SER A 84 0.56 9.93 3.26
N LEU A 85 0.57 10.34 2.00
CA LEU A 85 1.39 9.77 0.95
C LEU A 85 2.36 10.82 0.45
N SER A 86 3.64 10.45 0.40
CA SER A 86 4.71 11.28 -0.12
C SER A 86 5.41 10.59 -1.28
N ARG A 87 5.82 11.36 -2.29
CA ARG A 87 6.62 10.87 -3.43
C ARG A 87 8.05 11.39 -3.33
N PHE A 88 9.01 10.54 -3.62
CA PHE A 88 10.42 10.90 -3.64
C PHE A 88 10.78 11.65 -4.94
N GLN A 89 11.41 12.82 -4.81
CA GLN A 89 12.02 13.57 -5.89
C GLN A 89 13.46 13.93 -5.49
N VAL A 90 13.68 15.12 -4.89
CA VAL A 90 14.93 15.49 -4.19
C VAL A 90 14.86 15.07 -2.71
N GLY A 91 13.66 14.79 -2.23
CA GLY A 91 13.31 14.24 -0.93
C GLY A 91 11.86 13.75 -0.98
N PHE A 92 11.31 13.27 0.13
CA PHE A 92 9.90 12.92 0.20
C PHE A 92 9.04 14.17 0.32
N ASN A 93 8.27 14.46 -0.74
CA ASN A 93 7.30 15.54 -0.79
C ASN A 93 5.89 14.97 -0.60
N GLU A 94 5.12 15.50 0.34
CA GLU A 94 3.74 15.10 0.57
C GLU A 94 2.87 15.48 -0.63
N ILE A 95 2.12 14.52 -1.15
CA ILE A 95 1.23 14.70 -2.32
C ILE A 95 -0.24 14.50 -1.95
N GLU A 96 -0.52 13.81 -0.84
CA GLU A 96 -1.88 13.49 -0.44
C GLU A 96 -1.97 13.28 1.07
N VAL A 97 -3.06 13.77 1.68
CA VAL A 97 -3.43 13.50 3.07
C VAL A 97 -4.92 13.17 3.13
N LYS A 98 -5.27 12.03 3.72
CA LYS A 98 -6.67 11.59 3.89
C LYS A 98 -6.96 11.28 5.36
N ARG A 99 -8.00 11.91 5.91
CA ARG A 99 -8.57 11.49 7.21
C ARG A 99 -9.24 10.13 7.07
N LYS A 100 -9.05 9.27 8.06
CA LYS A 100 -9.64 7.92 8.12
C LYS A 100 -10.41 7.74 9.41
N ARG A 101 -11.46 6.92 9.34
CA ARG A 101 -12.14 6.38 10.52
C ARG A 101 -11.77 4.91 10.63
N PRO A 102 -11.35 4.43 11.80
CA PRO A 102 -11.03 3.03 11.97
C PRO A 102 -12.31 2.20 11.97
N ASP A 103 -12.23 1.02 11.36
CA ASP A 103 -13.22 -0.03 11.56
C ASP A 103 -12.96 -0.69 12.92
N THR A 104 -13.94 -0.58 13.82
CA THR A 104 -13.88 -1.09 15.18
C THR A 104 -14.05 -2.61 15.26
N SER A 105 -14.56 -3.26 14.22
CA SER A 105 -14.70 -4.72 14.20
C SER A 105 -13.36 -5.40 13.84
N THR A 106 -12.58 -4.79 12.96
CA THR A 106 -11.31 -5.33 12.47
C THR A 106 -10.08 -4.63 13.03
N SER A 107 -10.27 -3.52 13.77
CA SER A 107 -9.19 -2.65 14.25
C SER A 107 -8.26 -2.24 13.11
N SER A 108 -8.85 -1.78 12.00
CA SER A 108 -8.11 -1.45 10.78
C SER A 108 -8.63 -0.20 10.08
N ILE A 109 -7.82 0.35 9.17
CA ILE A 109 -8.25 1.35 8.19
C ILE A 109 -7.91 0.83 6.79
N THR A 110 -8.74 1.21 5.82
CA THR A 110 -8.52 0.88 4.41
C THR A 110 -8.55 2.11 3.53
N GLY A 111 -7.97 1.99 2.35
CA GLY A 111 -8.01 3.01 1.33
C GLY A 111 -7.35 2.55 0.04
N SER A 112 -7.34 3.44 -0.94
CA SER A 112 -6.72 3.17 -2.22
C SER A 112 -6.00 4.40 -2.76
N PHE A 113 -5.00 4.12 -3.60
CA PHE A 113 -4.31 5.07 -4.44
C PHE A 113 -4.47 4.64 -5.90
N GLN A 114 -4.84 5.61 -6.74
CA GLN A 114 -5.07 5.42 -8.16
C GLN A 114 -4.07 6.30 -8.92
N GLU A 115 -3.73 5.90 -10.15
CA GLU A 115 -2.94 6.72 -11.09
C GLU A 115 -1.60 7.20 -10.51
N LEU A 116 -0.95 6.37 -9.70
CA LEU A 116 0.36 6.69 -9.14
C LEU A 116 1.42 6.69 -10.25
N VAL A 117 2.07 7.84 -10.44
CA VAL A 117 3.20 7.97 -11.37
C VAL A 117 4.38 7.09 -10.89
N PRO A 118 5.11 6.42 -11.79
CA PRO A 118 6.30 5.65 -11.41
C PRO A 118 7.27 6.42 -10.50
N GLY A 119 7.78 5.76 -9.47
CA GLY A 119 8.68 6.36 -8.49
C GLY A 119 8.68 5.66 -7.12
N LYS A 120 9.42 6.25 -6.18
CA LYS A 120 9.48 5.79 -4.78
C LYS A 120 8.50 6.59 -3.94
N TYR A 121 7.77 5.91 -3.06
CA TYR A 121 6.74 6.47 -2.20
C TYR A 121 6.99 6.14 -0.73
N LEU A 122 6.52 7.02 0.15
CA LEU A 122 6.48 6.85 1.59
C LEU A 122 5.06 7.14 2.07
N MET A 123 4.41 6.12 2.63
CA MET A 123 3.12 6.23 3.28
C MET A 123 3.33 6.31 4.79
N LYS A 124 2.65 7.25 5.45
CA LYS A 124 2.69 7.40 6.92
C LYS A 124 1.29 7.29 7.50
N ILE A 125 1.19 6.67 8.66
CA ILE A 125 -0.02 6.62 9.47
C ILE A 125 0.19 7.56 10.66
N SER A 126 -0.71 8.51 10.81
CA SER A 126 -0.75 9.42 11.96
C SER A 126 -1.98 9.15 12.81
N TYR A 127 -1.81 9.22 14.12
CA TYR A 127 -2.87 8.99 15.12
C TYR A 127 -2.74 10.07 16.19
N GLU A 128 -3.80 10.87 16.38
CA GLU A 128 -3.85 11.99 17.34
C GLU A 128 -2.70 13.01 17.14
N GLY A 129 -2.36 13.27 15.87
CA GLY A 129 -1.32 14.23 15.48
C GLY A 129 0.09 13.68 15.38
N ASP A 130 0.36 12.49 15.93
CA ASP A 130 1.67 11.85 15.90
C ASP A 130 1.78 10.80 14.80
N VAL A 131 2.91 10.74 14.09
CA VAL A 131 3.21 9.66 13.14
C VAL A 131 3.56 8.39 13.93
N ILE A 132 2.71 7.37 13.82
CA ILE A 132 2.87 6.11 14.57
C ILE A 132 3.52 4.99 13.74
N ASP A 133 3.41 5.06 12.42
CA ASP A 133 3.98 4.04 11.53
C ASP A 133 4.19 4.57 10.11
N ASN A 134 5.04 3.90 9.35
CA ASN A 134 5.31 4.25 7.97
C ASN A 134 5.83 3.05 7.16
N VAL A 135 5.69 3.16 5.85
CA VAL A 135 6.16 2.14 4.91
C VAL A 135 6.55 2.77 3.58
N GLU A 136 7.65 2.28 3.01
CA GLU A 136 8.11 2.67 1.68
C GLU A 136 7.72 1.61 0.64
N PHE A 137 7.36 2.06 -0.56
CA PHE A 137 7.13 1.18 -1.71
C PHE A 137 7.55 1.85 -3.01
N LYS A 138 7.66 1.06 -4.08
CA LYS A 138 7.96 1.55 -5.42
C LYS A 138 6.78 1.31 -6.36
N VAL A 139 6.57 2.25 -7.27
CA VAL A 139 5.65 2.12 -8.40
C VAL A 139 6.47 2.09 -9.67
N ILE A 140 6.20 1.13 -10.55
CA ILE A 140 6.89 0.94 -11.84
C ILE A 140 5.91 0.93 -12.99
N GLU A 141 6.38 1.29 -14.18
CA GLU A 141 5.61 1.09 -15.41
C GLU A 141 5.43 -0.41 -15.65
N PRO A 142 4.23 -0.87 -16.04
CA PRO A 142 4.04 -2.27 -16.42
C PRO A 142 4.85 -2.56 -17.68
N GLU A 143 5.53 -3.70 -17.72
CA GLU A 143 6.14 -4.18 -18.96
C GLU A 143 5.03 -4.49 -19.97
N PRO A 144 5.18 -4.13 -21.26
CA PRO A 144 4.25 -4.55 -22.28
C PRO A 144 4.24 -6.08 -22.31
N GLN A 145 3.09 -6.68 -22.00
CA GLN A 145 2.92 -8.11 -22.22
C GLN A 145 3.04 -8.34 -23.72
N GLU A 146 4.10 -9.02 -24.15
CA GLU A 146 4.11 -9.62 -25.49
C GLU A 146 2.91 -10.56 -25.52
N GLU A 147 1.87 -10.17 -26.25
CA GLU A 147 0.81 -11.09 -26.63
C GLU A 147 1.49 -12.29 -27.29
N GLU A 148 1.54 -13.42 -26.59
CA GLU A 148 1.72 -14.71 -27.25
C GLU A 148 0.62 -14.79 -28.29
N LYS A 149 0.96 -14.42 -29.53
CA LYS A 149 0.15 -14.74 -30.69
C LYS A 149 0.00 -16.24 -30.66
N GLU A 150 -1.14 -16.72 -30.17
CA GLU A 150 -1.60 -18.07 -30.43
C GLU A 150 -1.48 -18.27 -31.94
N GLN A 151 -0.45 -19.02 -32.33
CA GLN A 151 -0.35 -19.59 -33.65
C GLN A 151 -1.45 -20.65 -33.76
N THR A 152 -2.70 -20.23 -33.92
CA THR A 152 -3.74 -21.06 -34.52
C THR A 152 -3.53 -21.05 -36.03
N ALA A 153 -2.41 -21.64 -36.45
CA ALA A 153 -2.24 -22.12 -37.81
C ALA A 153 -2.10 -23.63 -37.69
N ASP A 154 -2.95 -24.34 -38.44
CA ASP A 154 -2.61 -25.63 -39.06
C ASP A 154 -3.17 -26.96 -38.49
N ASP A 155 -4.45 -27.04 -38.11
CA ASP A 155 -5.08 -28.36 -37.86
C ASP A 155 -6.49 -28.60 -38.47
N ILE A 156 -7.12 -27.61 -39.12
CA ILE A 156 -8.48 -27.79 -39.68
C ILE A 156 -8.49 -28.32 -41.12
N GLU A 157 -7.42 -28.17 -41.91
CA GLU A 157 -7.42 -28.59 -43.32
C GLU A 157 -7.15 -30.09 -43.55
N LYS A 158 -6.68 -30.83 -42.55
CA LYS A 158 -6.36 -32.26 -42.72
C LYS A 158 -7.59 -33.17 -42.72
N TYR A 159 -8.73 -32.72 -42.18
CA TYR A 159 -9.93 -33.55 -42.02
C TYR A 159 -10.99 -33.39 -43.12
N THR A 160 -10.89 -32.38 -43.99
CA THR A 160 -11.89 -32.16 -45.06
C THR A 160 -11.60 -32.90 -46.36
N LYS A 161 -10.39 -33.44 -46.56
CA LYS A 161 -10.02 -34.17 -47.79
C LYS A 161 -10.23 -35.69 -47.73
N ALA A 162 -10.58 -36.27 -46.58
CA ALA A 162 -10.72 -37.73 -46.44
C ALA A 162 -12.14 -38.28 -46.70
N LYS A 163 -13.13 -37.45 -47.09
CA LYS A 163 -14.54 -37.89 -47.26
C LYS A 163 -15.12 -37.62 -48.65
N LYS A 164 -14.29 -37.71 -49.68
CA LYS A 164 -14.74 -37.91 -51.07
C LYS A 164 -13.86 -38.98 -51.71
N ASN A 165 -14.24 -40.23 -51.53
CA ASN A 165 -14.07 -41.33 -52.47
C ASN A 165 -15.25 -42.27 -52.27
#